data_AF-A0A149ZZV7-F1
#
_entry.id   AF-A0A149ZZV7-F1
#
_cell.length_a   1.000
_cell.length_b   1.000
_cell.length_c   1.000
_cell.angle_alpha   90.00
_cell.angle_beta   90.00
_cell.angle_gamma   90.00
#
_symmetry.space_group_name_H-M   'P 1'
#
loop_
_entity.id
_entity.type
_entity.pdbx_description
1 polymer ?
#
loop_
_entity_poly.entity_id
_entity_poly.type
_entity_poly.pdbx_seq_one_letter_code
_entity_poly.pdbx_strand_id
1 'polypeptide(L)'
;MWAFLVRLPSGVRYWTVLDEDLAVVDEADAFLRHVRFGRDGSELTTRSYAGGIALFLRWCARTGRHWHDGVRLPLEGGHRISCGD
;
A
#
# COMPACT_ATOMS: atom_id res chain seq x y z
N MET A 1 7.06 6.59 -2.17
CA MET A 1 5.90 6.28 -1.28
C MET A 1 6.21 6.38 0.21
N TRP A 2 5.26 6.92 0.98
CA TRP A 2 5.33 7.11 2.44
C TRP A 2 4.01 6.80 3.14
N ALA A 3 4.07 6.15 4.31
CA ALA A 3 2.90 6.01 5.19
C ALA A 3 2.65 7.31 5.96
N PHE A 4 1.42 7.80 5.94
CA PHE A 4 1.06 9.12 6.46
C PHE A 4 -0.17 9.05 7.37
N LEU A 5 -0.11 9.73 8.52
CA LEU A 5 -1.22 9.80 9.48
C LEU A 5 -2.13 10.99 9.15
N VAL A 6 -3.39 10.72 8.88
CA VAL A 6 -4.43 11.73 8.66
C VAL A 6 -5.24 11.90 9.94
N ARG A 7 -5.50 13.16 10.33
CA ARG A 7 -6.45 13.50 11.40
C ARG A 7 -7.67 14.15 10.77
N LEU A 8 -8.83 13.53 10.97
CA LEU A 8 -10.11 14.09 10.54
C LEU A 8 -10.59 15.15 11.54
N PRO A 9 -11.44 16.10 11.12
CA PRO A 9 -12.05 17.09 12.03
C PRO A 9 -12.83 16.45 13.20
N SER A 10 -13.32 15.22 13.03
CA SER A 10 -13.97 14.44 14.09
C SER A 10 -13.02 13.97 15.20
N GLY A 11 -11.71 14.23 15.08
CA GLY A 11 -10.67 13.74 15.99
C GLY A 11 -10.20 12.31 15.69
N VAL A 12 -10.92 11.60 14.82
CA VAL A 12 -10.58 10.26 14.35
C VAL A 12 -9.33 10.31 13.50
N ARG A 13 -8.47 9.30 13.66
CA ARG A 13 -7.20 9.17 12.93
C ARG A 13 -7.19 7.90 12.11
N TYR A 14 -6.56 7.99 10.95
CA TYR A 14 -6.31 6.84 10.09
C TYR A 14 -5.01 7.04 9.31
N TRP A 15 -4.46 5.93 8.80
CA TRP A 15 -3.24 5.93 8.01
C TRP A 15 -3.58 5.83 6.52
N THR A 16 -2.81 6.52 5.69
CA THR A 16 -2.86 6.42 4.22
C THR A 16 -1.43 6.29 3.66
N VAL A 17 -1.31 6.15 2.34
CA VAL A 17 -0.03 6.11 1.63
C VAL A 17 0.01 7.23 0.60
N LEU A 18 1.09 8.00 0.63
CA LEU A 18 1.41 9.01 -0.37
C LEU A 18 2.42 8.46 -1.37
N ASP A 19 2.31 8.85 -2.63
CA ASP A 19 3.32 8.63 -3.67
C ASP A 19 4.45 9.68 -3.60
N GLU A 20 5.34 9.67 -4.59
CA GLU A 20 6.48 10.59 -4.71
C GLU A 20 6.06 12.06 -4.86
N ASP A 21 4.90 12.32 -5.47
CA ASP A 21 4.35 13.66 -5.69
C ASP A 21 3.48 14.13 -4.50
N LEU A 22 3.51 13.37 -3.40
CA LEU A 22 2.68 13.58 -2.21
C LEU A 22 1.17 13.45 -2.49
N ALA A 23 0.79 12.82 -3.59
CA ALA A 23 -0.59 12.46 -3.87
C ALA A 23 -0.96 11.16 -3.14
N VAL A 24 -2.24 11.03 -2.80
CA VAL A 24 -2.76 9.84 -2.13
C VAL A 24 -2.83 8.70 -3.15
N VAL A 25 -2.36 7.51 -2.76
CA VAL A 25 -2.55 6.29 -3.56
C VAL A 25 -3.95 5.74 -3.31
N ASP A 26 -4.85 5.93 -4.28
CA ASP A 26 -6.29 5.69 -4.14
C ASP A 26 -6.64 4.28 -3.63
N GLU A 27 -6.04 3.22 -4.18
CA GLU A 27 -6.34 1.85 -3.78
C GLU A 27 -5.88 1.55 -2.35
N ALA A 28 -4.71 2.08 -1.97
CA ALA A 28 -4.19 1.93 -0.61
C ALA A 28 -5.07 2.68 0.40
N ASP A 29 -5.49 3.88 0.05
CA ASP A 29 -6.34 4.74 0.87
C ASP A 29 -7.74 4.14 1.06
N ALA A 30 -8.35 3.62 -0.01
CA ALA A 30 -9.63 2.90 0.06
C ALA A 30 -9.55 1.66 0.96
N PHE A 31 -8.51 0.85 0.80
CA PHE A 31 -8.27 -0.32 1.65
C PHE A 31 -8.09 0.08 3.12
N LEU A 32 -7.25 1.06 3.41
CA LEU A 32 -6.97 1.48 4.80
C LEU A 32 -8.18 2.13 5.47
N ARG A 33 -9.01 2.89 4.72
CA ARG A 33 -10.30 3.38 5.22
C ARG A 33 -11.27 2.24 5.50
N HIS A 34 -11.34 1.24 4.62
CA HIS A 34 -12.19 0.07 4.85
C HIS A 34 -11.76 -0.69 6.12
N VAL A 35 -10.47 -0.92 6.32
CA VAL A 35 -9.97 -1.58 7.54
C VAL A 35 -10.26 -0.72 8.77
N ARG A 36 -10.00 0.59 8.73
CA ARG A 36 -10.13 1.48 9.89
C ARG A 36 -11.59 1.71 10.31
N PHE A 37 -12.47 1.96 9.34
CA PHE A 37 -13.85 2.44 9.57
C PHE A 37 -14.91 1.39 9.23
N GLY A 38 -14.65 0.53 8.25
CA GLY A 38 -15.59 -0.53 7.84
C GLY A 38 -15.46 -1.81 8.66
N ARG A 39 -14.29 -2.06 9.26
CA ARG A 39 -13.99 -3.24 10.09
C ARG A 39 -13.58 -2.90 11.52
N ASP A 40 -13.70 -1.64 11.92
CA ASP A 40 -13.26 -1.13 13.23
C ASP A 40 -11.83 -1.54 13.61
N GLY A 41 -10.95 -1.63 12.62
CA GLY A 41 -9.55 -1.99 12.81
C GLY A 41 -8.82 -0.99 13.69
N SER A 42 -7.94 -1.50 14.56
CA SER A 42 -7.08 -0.68 15.41
C SER A 42 -6.20 0.26 14.57
N GLU A 43 -5.98 1.48 15.08
CA GLU A 43 -5.06 2.45 14.47
C GLU A 43 -3.66 1.83 14.28
N LEU A 44 -3.18 1.06 15.26
CA LEU A 44 -1.85 0.43 15.20
C LEU A 44 -1.78 -0.63 14.08
N THR A 45 -2.85 -1.41 13.89
CA THR A 45 -2.93 -2.37 12.78
C THR A 45 -2.89 -1.65 11.44
N THR A 46 -3.69 -0.59 11.27
CA THR A 46 -3.69 0.19 10.03
C THR A 46 -2.37 0.91 9.77
N ARG A 47 -1.65 1.31 10.81
CA ARG A 47 -0.27 1.83 10.70
C ARG A 47 0.68 0.79 10.12
N SER A 48 0.65 -0.43 10.65
CA SER A 48 1.50 -1.52 10.17
C SER A 48 1.20 -1.85 8.71
N TYR A 49 -0.08 -1.86 8.32
CA TYR A 49 -0.49 -2.07 6.93
C TYR A 49 -0.02 -0.93 6.01
N ALA A 50 -0.23 0.33 6.39
CA ALA A 50 0.25 1.47 5.61
C ALA A 50 1.77 1.43 5.41
N GLY A 51 2.53 1.06 6.44
CA GLY A 51 3.98 0.87 6.35
C GLY A 51 4.38 -0.23 5.37
N GLY A 52 3.72 -1.39 5.44
CA GLY A 52 3.95 -2.51 4.52
C GLY A 52 3.61 -2.17 3.07
N ILE A 53 2.46 -1.52 2.84
CA ILE A 53 2.02 -1.08 1.51
C ILE A 53 3.03 -0.07 0.94
N ALA A 54 3.44 0.93 1.72
CA ALA A 54 4.41 1.93 1.27
C ALA A 54 5.77 1.31 0.90
N LEU A 55 6.23 0.31 1.67
CA LEU A 55 7.44 -0.44 1.34
C LEU A 55 7.30 -1.20 0.01
N PHE A 56 6.20 -1.93 -0.15
CA PHE A 56 5.93 -2.73 -1.35
C PHE A 56 5.83 -1.86 -2.60
N LEU A 57 5.01 -0.81 -2.56
CA LEU A 57 4.83 0.10 -3.70
C LEU A 57 6.15 0.81 -4.07
N ARG A 58 6.95 1.20 -3.07
CA ARG A 58 8.28 1.78 -3.32
C ARG A 58 9.23 0.79 -4.00
N TRP A 59 9.18 -0.48 -3.63
CA TRP A 59 9.94 -1.51 -4.32
C TRP A 59 9.47 -1.71 -5.76
N CYS A 60 8.16 -1.73 -6.01
CA CYS A 60 7.59 -1.79 -7.35
C CYS A 60 8.11 -0.64 -8.23
N ALA A 61 7.99 0.61 -7.76
CA ALA A 61 8.48 1.78 -8.48
C ALA A 61 9.99 1.72 -8.77
N ARG A 62 10.81 1.36 -7.77
CA ARG A 62 12.27 1.24 -7.93
C ARG A 62 12.71 0.13 -8.89
N THR A 63 11.87 -0.87 -9.10
CA THR A 63 12.18 -2.01 -9.98
C THR A 63 11.47 -1.94 -11.33
N GLY A 64 10.77 -0.83 -11.62
CA GLY A 64 10.00 -0.67 -12.85
C GLY A 64 8.83 -1.65 -12.97
N ARG A 65 8.34 -2.20 -11.85
CA ARG A 65 7.23 -3.15 -11.81
C ARG A 65 5.95 -2.42 -11.50
N HIS A 66 4.90 -2.74 -12.23
CA HIS A 66 3.57 -2.29 -11.85
C HIS A 66 2.96 -3.33 -10.90
N TRP A 67 2.40 -2.89 -9.78
CA TRP A 67 1.97 -3.81 -8.72
C TRP A 67 0.80 -4.71 -9.15
N HIS A 68 0.00 -4.29 -10.13
CA HIS A 68 -1.04 -5.13 -10.74
C HIS A 68 -0.47 -6.26 -11.62
N ASP A 69 0.80 -6.20 -12.03
CA ASP A 69 1.38 -7.24 -12.89
C ASP A 69 1.46 -8.60 -12.16
N GLY A 70 1.57 -8.59 -10.84
CA GLY A 70 1.51 -9.80 -10.01
C GLY A 70 0.12 -10.46 -9.96
N VAL A 71 -0.95 -9.71 -10.27
CA VAL A 71 -2.33 -10.24 -10.35
C VAL A 71 -2.58 -10.90 -11.70
N ARG A 72 -1.81 -10.51 -12.74
CA ARG A 72 -1.93 -11.02 -14.12
C ARG A 72 -0.95 -12.17 -14.40
N LEU A 73 -0.67 -13.05 -13.45
CA LEU A 73 0.06 -14.27 -13.81
C LEU A 73 -0.84 -15.14 -14.71
N PRO A 74 -0.44 -15.45 -15.95
CA PRO A 74 -1.01 -16.58 -16.66
C PRO A 74 -0.68 -17.83 -15.84
N LEU A 75 -1.60 -18.79 -15.75
CA LEU A 75 -1.36 -20.07 -15.07
C LEU A 75 -0.30 -20.95 -15.75
N GLU A 76 0.49 -20.41 -16.69
CA GLU A 76 1.40 -21.15 -17.55
C GLU A 76 2.69 -20.31 -17.75
N GLY A 77 3.84 -20.80 -17.25
CA GLY A 77 5.17 -20.29 -17.61
C GLY A 77 5.88 -19.42 -16.56
N GLY A 78 6.33 -20.03 -15.47
CA GLY A 78 7.14 -19.37 -14.44
C GLY A 78 8.52 -18.94 -14.94
N HIS A 79 8.71 -17.65 -15.23
CA HIS A 79 10.03 -17.04 -15.23
C HIS A 79 10.48 -16.80 -13.79
N ARG A 80 11.38 -17.67 -13.33
CA ARG A 80 12.09 -17.60 -12.06
C ARG A 80 12.63 -16.19 -11.81
N ILE A 81 12.27 -15.63 -10.67
CA ILE A 81 12.83 -14.38 -10.15
C ILE A 81 14.32 -14.65 -9.90
N SER A 82 15.18 -14.21 -10.79
CA SER A 82 16.63 -14.19 -10.53
C SER A 82 16.89 -13.09 -9.53
N CYS A 83 17.12 -13.47 -8.27
CA CYS A 83 17.87 -12.62 -7.36
C CYS A 83 19.29 -12.53 -7.94
N GLY A 84 19.74 -11.33 -8.30
CA GLY A 84 21.11 -11.12 -8.78
C GLY A 84 22.11 -11.36 -7.64
N ASP A 85 23.28 -11.86 -8.04
CA ASP A 85 24.43 -12.21 -7.20
C ASP A 85 25.01 -11.05 -6.37
#